data_AF-A0A1T5CKB0-F1
#
_entry.id   AF-A0A1T5CKB0-F1
#
_cell.length_a   1.000
_cell.length_b   1.000
_cell.length_c   1.000
_cell.angle_alpha   90.00
_cell.angle_beta   90.00
_cell.angle_gamma   90.00
#
_symmetry.space_group_name_H-M   'P 1'
#
loop_
_entity.id
_entity.type
_entity.pdbx_description
1 polymer ?
#
loop_
_entity_poly.entity_id
_entity_poly.type
_entity_poly.pdbx_seq_one_letter_code
_entity_poly.pdbx_strand_id
1 'polypeptide(L)'
;MTFTPKKKEFKSTAGNEYTFQTVPNSKQAEIVDIGTGLQGKVLNSKMMPQILEHVVVVPNGLKMDDFETWEELEEVTTAAFTFLRTGQ
;
A
#
# COMPACT_ATOMS: atom_id res chain seq x y z
N MET A 1 -5.36 -19.12 14.46
CA MET A 1 -5.20 -17.76 15.03
C MET A 1 -5.92 -16.81 14.10
N THR A 2 -6.93 -16.08 14.58
CA THR A 2 -7.65 -15.09 13.78
C THR A 2 -6.71 -13.90 13.56
N PHE A 3 -6.47 -13.52 12.30
CA PHE A 3 -5.64 -12.37 11.98
C PHE A 3 -6.32 -11.09 12.48
N THR A 4 -5.60 -10.29 13.28
CA THR A 4 -6.09 -8.99 13.73
C THR A 4 -5.44 -7.88 12.90
N PRO A 5 -6.17 -7.20 12.01
CA PRO A 5 -5.63 -6.10 11.22
C PRO A 5 -5.25 -4.93 12.14
N LYS A 6 -4.02 -4.43 12.00
CA LYS A 6 -3.59 -3.18 12.61
C LYS A 6 -3.92 -2.04 11.66
N LYS A 7 -4.32 -0.89 12.22
CA LYS A 7 -4.56 0.33 11.45
C LYS A 7 -3.59 1.42 11.87
N LYS A 8 -3.22 2.28 10.93
CA LYS A 8 -2.35 3.43 11.16
C LYS A 8 -2.83 4.61 10.33
N GLU A 9 -2.99 5.75 10.98
CA GLU A 9 -3.26 7.02 10.30
C GLU A 9 -1.93 7.56 9.77
N PHE A 10 -1.94 7.99 8.52
CA PHE A 10 -0.80 8.55 7.82
C PHE A 10 -1.23 9.84 7.15
N LYS A 11 -0.42 10.88 7.26
CA LYS A 11 -0.65 12.14 6.57
C LYS A 11 0.46 12.33 5.56
N SER A 12 0.12 12.47 4.28
CA SER A 12 1.13 12.76 3.25
C SER A 12 1.69 14.16 3.42
N THR A 13 2.86 14.40 2.83
CA THR A 13 3.46 15.73 2.71
C THR A 13 2.54 16.76 2.05
N ALA A 14 1.67 16.33 1.12
CA ALA A 14 0.65 17.17 0.48
C ALA A 14 -0.49 17.59 1.44
N GLY A 15 -0.57 16.97 2.62
CA GLY A 15 -1.59 17.26 3.63
C GLY A 15 -2.81 16.35 3.58
N ASN A 16 -2.83 15.36 2.69
CA ASN A 16 -3.90 14.38 2.58
C ASN A 16 -3.80 13.33 3.69
N GLU A 17 -4.94 12.93 4.24
CA GLU A 17 -5.02 11.95 5.32
C GLU A 17 -5.43 10.59 4.78
N TYR A 18 -4.63 9.58 5.12
CA TYR A 18 -4.78 8.20 4.73
C TYR A 18 -4.85 7.30 5.95
N THR A 19 -5.58 6.20 5.84
CA THR A 19 -5.54 5.12 6.84
C THR A 19 -5.01 3.86 6.19
N PHE A 20 -3.93 3.32 6.75
CA PHE A 20 -3.36 2.05 6.34
C PHE A 20 -3.89 0.92 7.23
N GLN A 21 -3.98 -0.27 6.66
CA GLN A 21 -4.39 -1.48 7.33
C GLN A 21 -3.45 -2.63 6.95
N THR A 22 -3.00 -3.42 7.93
CA THR A 22 -2.25 -4.64 7.63
C THR A 22 -3.16 -5.72 7.04
N VAL A 23 -2.60 -6.54 6.15
CA VAL A 23 -3.28 -7.72 5.60
C VAL A 23 -2.61 -9.00 6.09
N PRO A 24 -3.28 -10.16 6.01
CA PRO A 24 -2.65 -11.44 6.33
C PRO A 24 -1.41 -11.70 5.47
N ASN A 25 -0.44 -12.43 6.02
CA ASN A 25 0.81 -12.76 5.31
C ASN A 25 0.56 -13.45 3.95
N SER A 26 -0.52 -14.25 3.83
CA SER A 26 -0.91 -14.86 2.56
C SER A 26 -1.27 -13.80 1.50
N LYS A 27 -2.04 -12.78 1.87
CA LYS A 27 -2.40 -11.68 0.98
C LYS A 27 -1.21 -10.79 0.68
N GLN A 28 -0.33 -10.55 1.65
CA GLN A 28 0.93 -9.84 1.42
C GLN A 28 1.80 -10.57 0.39
N ALA A 29 1.92 -11.90 0.49
CA ALA A 29 2.67 -12.69 -0.49
C ALA A 29 2.06 -12.58 -1.90
N GLU A 30 0.72 -12.62 -2.01
CA GLU A 30 0.00 -12.42 -3.27
C GLU A 30 0.27 -11.04 -3.89
N ILE A 31 0.22 -9.96 -3.08
CA ILE A 31 0.55 -8.60 -3.53
C ILE A 31 1.98 -8.55 -4.08
N VAL A 32 2.94 -9.14 -3.37
CA VAL A 32 4.34 -9.16 -3.80
C VAL A 32 4.52 -9.98 -5.07
N ASP A 33 3.85 -11.10 -5.21
CA ASP A 33 3.92 -11.95 -6.41
C ASP A 33 3.34 -11.24 -7.64
N ILE A 34 2.17 -10.59 -7.49
CA ILE A 34 1.55 -9.77 -8.55
C ILE A 34 2.45 -8.57 -8.91
N GLY A 35 3.02 -7.94 -7.90
CA GLY A 35 3.85 -6.75 -8.01
C GLY A 35 5.30 -7.02 -8.44
N THR A 36 5.74 -8.27 -8.56
CA THR A 36 7.13 -8.61 -8.89
C THR A 36 7.19 -9.36 -10.23
N GLY A 37 7.99 -8.85 -11.17
CA GLY A 37 8.21 -9.50 -12.46
C GLY A 37 9.19 -10.67 -12.39
N LEU A 38 9.31 -11.40 -13.51
CA LEU A 38 10.13 -12.62 -13.68
C LEU A 38 11.63 -12.49 -13.29
N GLN A 39 12.15 -11.27 -13.14
CA GLN A 39 13.53 -10.99 -12.76
C GLN A 39 13.67 -10.46 -11.31
N GLY A 40 12.62 -10.56 -10.49
CA GLY A 40 12.61 -9.97 -9.14
C GLY A 40 12.48 -8.45 -9.15
N LYS A 41 12.17 -7.83 -10.30
CA LYS A 41 11.94 -6.39 -10.41
C LYS A 41 10.53 -6.05 -9.99
N VAL A 42 10.39 -5.09 -9.07
CA VAL A 42 9.09 -4.55 -8.68
C VAL A 42 8.49 -3.78 -9.86
N LEU A 43 7.26 -4.13 -10.20
CA LEU A 43 6.44 -3.50 -11.22
C LEU A 43 5.55 -2.48 -10.52
N ASN A 44 5.97 -1.22 -10.47
CA ASN A 44 5.21 -0.15 -9.81
C ASN A 44 3.77 -0.06 -10.32
N SER A 45 3.55 -0.28 -11.62
CA SER A 45 2.23 -0.32 -12.26
C SER A 45 1.29 -1.42 -11.74
N LYS A 46 1.81 -2.43 -11.02
CA LYS A 46 1.04 -3.50 -10.39
C LYS A 46 1.10 -3.45 -8.87
N MET A 47 2.28 -3.17 -8.32
CA MET A 47 2.50 -3.09 -6.88
C MET A 47 1.72 -1.93 -6.26
N MET A 48 1.85 -0.72 -6.82
CA MET A 48 1.21 0.48 -6.25
C MET A 48 -0.33 0.34 -6.16
N PRO A 49 -1.05 -0.09 -7.23
CA PRO A 49 -2.49 -0.33 -7.14
C PRO A 49 -2.88 -1.36 -6.08
N GLN A 50 -2.12 -2.45 -5.94
CA GLN A 50 -2.41 -3.48 -4.96
C GLN A 50 -2.24 -2.98 -3.52
N ILE A 51 -1.25 -2.10 -3.28
CA ILE A 51 -1.07 -1.46 -1.98
C ILE A 51 -2.22 -0.47 -1.70
N LEU A 52 -2.61 0.34 -2.69
CA LEU A 52 -3.73 1.26 -2.54
C LEU A 52 -5.07 0.52 -2.30
N GLU A 53 -5.27 -0.62 -2.95
CA GLU A 53 -6.52 -1.38 -2.85
C GLU A 53 -6.65 -2.19 -1.55
N HIS A 54 -5.54 -2.77 -1.07
CA HIS A 54 -5.57 -3.73 0.04
C HIS A 54 -4.99 -3.20 1.34
N VAL A 55 -4.09 -2.21 1.27
CA VAL A 55 -3.41 -1.64 2.44
C VAL A 55 -3.98 -0.28 2.77
N VAL A 56 -4.27 0.58 1.79
CA VAL A 56 -4.91 1.88 2.02
C VAL A 56 -6.42 1.69 2.10
N VAL A 57 -6.99 1.82 3.31
CA VAL A 57 -8.44 1.61 3.53
C VAL A 57 -9.23 2.91 3.54
N VAL A 58 -8.55 4.05 3.75
CA VAL A 58 -9.11 5.39 3.65
C VAL A 58 -8.10 6.29 2.93
N PRO A 59 -8.49 7.01 1.86
CA PRO A 59 -9.78 6.91 1.17
C PRO A 59 -9.96 5.52 0.54
N ASN A 60 -11.19 5.00 0.55
CA ASN A 60 -11.47 3.70 -0.06
C ASN A 60 -11.49 3.83 -1.60
N GLY A 61 -10.85 2.90 -2.30
CA GLY A 61 -10.88 2.86 -3.76
C GLY A 61 -9.98 3.88 -4.45
N LEU A 62 -8.95 4.36 -3.74
CA LEU A 62 -7.95 5.28 -4.26
C LEU A 62 -7.18 4.68 -5.44
N LYS A 63 -7.06 5.40 -6.54
CA LYS A 63 -6.29 5.01 -7.73
C LYS A 63 -5.04 5.85 -7.87
N MET A 64 -4.10 5.38 -8.69
CA MET A 64 -2.86 6.11 -8.96
C MET A 64 -3.13 7.49 -9.59
N ASP A 65 -4.16 7.60 -10.42
CA ASP A 65 -4.54 8.86 -11.10
C ASP A 65 -5.23 9.88 -10.17
N ASP A 66 -5.61 9.49 -8.96
CA ASP A 66 -6.19 10.40 -7.96
C ASP A 66 -5.11 11.24 -7.25
N PHE A 67 -3.83 10.89 -7.43
CA PHE A 67 -2.70 11.62 -6.88
C PHE A 67 -2.28 12.76 -7.81
N GLU A 68 -2.05 13.94 -7.25
CA GLU A 68 -1.59 15.10 -8.03
C GLU A 68 -0.16 14.93 -8.54
N THR A 69 0.68 14.22 -7.77
CA THR A 69 2.09 14.02 -8.11
C THR A 69 2.52 12.56 -7.90
N TRP A 70 3.47 12.12 -8.73
CA TRP A 70 4.09 10.81 -8.57
C TRP A 70 4.82 10.66 -7.23
N GLU A 71 5.39 11.77 -6.74
CA GLU A 71 6.10 11.81 -5.46
C GLU A 71 5.18 11.48 -4.29
N GLU A 72 3.97 12.05 -4.24
CA GLU A 72 2.97 11.72 -3.21
C GLU A 72 2.53 10.25 -3.31
N LEU A 73 2.28 9.76 -4.53
CA LEU A 73 1.90 8.36 -4.75
C LEU A 73 2.98 7.40 -4.23
N GLU A 74 4.25 7.66 -4.57
CA GLU A 74 5.38 6.84 -4.12
C GLU A 74 5.56 6.92 -2.60
N GLU A 75 5.39 8.10 -2.00
CA GLU A 75 5.44 8.29 -0.55
C GLU A 75 4.37 7.45 0.16
N VAL A 76 3.10 7.59 -0.25
CA VAL A 76 1.96 6.91 0.37
C VAL A 76 2.09 5.40 0.20
N THR A 77 2.41 4.92 -1.00
CA THR A 77 2.55 3.48 -1.26
C THR A 77 3.77 2.88 -0.55
N THR A 78 4.89 3.59 -0.45
CA THR A 78 6.08 3.15 0.30
C THR A 78 5.82 3.12 1.79
N ALA A 79 5.12 4.13 2.33
CA ALA A 79 4.73 4.18 3.74
C ALA A 79 3.76 3.05 4.09
N ALA A 80 2.75 2.81 3.24
CA ALA A 80 1.81 1.72 3.38
C ALA A 80 2.49 0.35 3.28
N PHE A 81 3.42 0.15 2.34
CA PHE A 81 4.16 -1.09 2.21
C PHE A 81 5.09 -1.35 3.40
N THR A 82 5.73 -0.30 3.92
CA THR A 82 6.53 -0.37 5.15
C THR A 82 5.66 -0.80 6.32
N PHE A 83 4.51 -0.15 6.51
CA PHE A 83 3.56 -0.49 7.56
C PHE A 83 3.07 -1.94 7.44
N LEU A 84 2.80 -2.40 6.21
CA LEU A 84 2.41 -3.79 5.97
C LEU A 84 3.51 -4.78 6.42
N ARG A 85 4.78 -4.45 6.19
CA ARG A 85 5.91 -5.34 6.48
C ARG A 85 6.36 -5.32 7.94
N THR A 86 6.35 -4.15 8.59
CA THR A 86 6.80 -4.00 9.98
C THR A 86 5.65 -4.16 10.97
N GLY A 87 4.41 -3.89 10.54
CA GLY A 87 3.25 -3.79 11.41
C GLY A 87 3.37 -2.68 12.47
N GLN A 88 4.19 -1.65 12.18
CA GLN A 88 4.52 -0.50 13.04
C GLN A 88 4.34 0.84 12.32
#